data_AF-A0AAJ6CUE2-F1
#
_entry.id   AF-A0AAJ6CUE2-F1
#
_cell.length_a   1.000
_cell.length_b   1.000
_cell.length_c   1.000
_cell.angle_alpha   90.00
_cell.angle_beta   90.00
_cell.angle_gamma   90.00
#
_symmetry.space_group_name_H-M   'P 1'
#
loop_
_entity.id
_entity.type
_entity.pdbx_description
1 polymer ?
#
loop_
_entity_poly.entity_id
_entity_poly.type
_entity_poly.pdbx_seq_one_letter_code
_entity_poly.pdbx_strand_id
1 'polypeptide(L)'
;MRLSIIIAGQILVTALAVLGLTACEGEQPSKVENSSAQSGPVKVITTIYPLTYFTERIGGDQVRVIQMIEPGVESHDFEPTPSDVRLIGDADVFVYNHEAFESWALNLAKSANNSGLQVVQAAEIQMILEEGQIEHDGHELEEDHANEEHESGHDQHIDDEHEEDVDEGHDHKDGLDPHVWLNLEEALGMVNRILEGLTSANPESADSFTRNAELLIGELQQLDSELSAQLDHCERSTIVVSHLAFGHMAERYGFEQLGLAGLSPEFESGPAQIASVIDRINELGIKHIMQEPIVSDRLAETVSLETGADLVQLHPIEVRTPQEVEENLDFIDIMRRNGEALRTALLCD
;
A
#
# COMPACT_ATOMS: atom_id res chain seq x y z
N MET A 1 -98.30 14.96 -46.98
CA MET A 1 -97.91 15.33 -48.36
C MET A 1 -96.92 16.49 -48.26
N ARG A 2 -95.68 16.28 -48.73
CA ARG A 2 -94.58 17.26 -48.94
C ARG A 2 -93.99 17.91 -47.69
N LEU A 3 -92.75 17.58 -47.32
CA LEU A 3 -91.44 18.01 -47.86
C LEU A 3 -90.92 19.26 -47.12
N SER A 4 -89.87 19.02 -46.33
CA SER A 4 -88.62 19.77 -46.18
C SER A 4 -88.62 21.31 -46.22
N ILE A 5 -87.93 21.94 -45.25
CA ILE A 5 -86.65 22.68 -45.45
C ILE A 5 -86.33 23.52 -44.19
N ILE A 6 -85.07 23.43 -43.78
CA ILE A 6 -84.37 24.13 -42.71
C ILE A 6 -84.05 25.58 -43.14
N ILE A 7 -84.22 26.56 -42.25
CA ILE A 7 -83.55 27.88 -42.36
C ILE A 7 -82.96 28.27 -41.01
N ALA A 8 -81.68 28.61 -41.05
CA ALA A 8 -80.83 29.07 -39.95
C ALA A 8 -81.21 30.48 -39.46
N GLY A 9 -81.04 30.72 -38.15
CA GLY A 9 -81.09 32.06 -37.56
C GLY A 9 -79.88 32.26 -36.64
N GLN A 10 -78.97 33.15 -37.06
CA GLN A 10 -77.89 33.69 -36.25
C GLN A 10 -78.47 34.55 -35.11
N ILE A 11 -77.97 34.41 -33.89
CA ILE A 11 -78.00 35.49 -32.89
C ILE A 11 -76.58 35.79 -32.42
N LEU A 12 -76.33 37.09 -32.44
CA LEU A 12 -75.11 37.86 -32.29
C LEU A 12 -74.78 38.09 -30.80
N VAL A 13 -73.51 37.80 -30.46
CA VAL A 13 -72.58 38.50 -29.55
C VAL A 13 -73.15 39.36 -28.40
N THR A 14 -72.76 39.02 -27.17
CA THR A 14 -72.30 39.98 -26.15
C THR A 14 -71.13 39.40 -25.35
N ALA A 15 -69.97 40.03 -25.50
CA ALA A 15 -68.79 39.82 -24.66
C ALA A 15 -68.96 40.54 -23.32
N LEU A 16 -68.56 39.90 -22.22
CA LEU A 16 -68.22 40.60 -20.99
C LEU A 16 -66.99 39.93 -20.37
N ALA A 17 -65.85 40.57 -20.59
CA ALA A 17 -64.62 40.32 -19.85
C ALA A 17 -64.71 41.03 -18.50
N VAL A 18 -64.48 40.30 -17.41
CA VAL A 18 -64.13 40.88 -16.12
C VAL A 18 -62.81 40.28 -15.69
N LEU A 19 -61.76 41.09 -15.80
CA LEU A 19 -60.48 40.91 -15.14
C LEU A 19 -60.66 41.17 -13.65
N GLY A 20 -60.26 40.21 -12.81
CA GLY A 20 -59.99 40.40 -11.40
C GLY A 20 -58.49 40.17 -11.16
N LEU A 21 -57.72 41.24 -11.19
CA LEU A 21 -56.34 41.31 -10.69
C LEU A 21 -56.39 41.66 -9.21
N THR A 22 -55.79 40.81 -8.37
CA THR A 22 -55.32 41.19 -7.03
C THR A 22 -53.89 40.69 -6.86
N ALA A 23 -52.94 41.62 -7.04
CA ALA A 23 -51.61 41.64 -6.44
C ALA A 23 -51.72 42.47 -5.13
N CYS A 24 -50.93 42.35 -4.05
CA CYS A 24 -49.51 42.08 -3.85
C CYS A 24 -49.29 41.46 -2.44
N GLU A 25 -48.00 41.35 -2.07
CA GLU A 25 -47.36 40.90 -0.82
C GLU A 25 -47.20 39.37 -0.71
N GLY A 26 -46.01 38.76 -0.69
CA GLY A 26 -44.68 39.32 -0.49
C GLY A 26 -43.85 38.41 0.41
N GLU A 27 -43.78 37.11 0.11
CA GLU A 27 -42.78 36.19 0.67
C GLU A 27 -42.33 35.28 -0.47
N GLN A 28 -41.06 35.41 -0.85
CA GLN A 28 -40.47 34.52 -1.82
C GLN A 28 -40.48 33.09 -1.27
N PRO A 29 -40.97 32.08 -1.99
CA PRO A 29 -40.49 30.74 -1.74
C PRO A 29 -39.03 30.80 -2.16
N SER A 30 -38.13 30.89 -1.18
CA SER A 30 -36.73 30.57 -1.36
C SER A 30 -36.71 29.31 -2.22
N LYS A 31 -36.15 29.41 -3.43
CA LYS A 31 -35.61 28.25 -4.10
C LYS A 31 -34.62 27.68 -3.10
N VAL A 32 -35.09 26.74 -2.28
CA VAL A 32 -34.23 25.71 -1.75
C VAL A 32 -33.81 24.99 -3.01
N GLU A 33 -32.67 25.41 -3.55
CA GLU A 33 -31.85 24.51 -4.34
C GLU A 33 -31.60 23.33 -3.41
N ASN A 34 -32.47 22.33 -3.50
CA ASN A 34 -32.13 20.98 -3.14
C ASN A 34 -31.08 20.54 -4.17
N SER A 35 -29.87 21.07 -4.02
CA SER A 35 -28.66 20.48 -4.54
C SER A 35 -28.24 19.36 -3.60
N SER A 36 -29.16 18.44 -3.29
CA SER A 36 -28.77 17.05 -3.13
C SER A 36 -28.71 16.46 -4.54
N ALA A 37 -27.78 16.98 -5.35
CA ALA A 37 -27.17 16.08 -6.31
C ALA A 37 -26.58 14.99 -5.43
N GLN A 38 -27.12 13.77 -5.49
CA GLN A 38 -26.36 12.61 -5.03
C GLN A 38 -25.07 12.65 -5.84
N SER A 39 -24.04 13.29 -5.28
CA SER A 39 -22.68 13.15 -5.77
C SER A 39 -22.46 11.65 -5.79
N GLY A 40 -22.01 11.12 -6.92
CA GLY A 40 -21.67 9.71 -7.01
C GLY A 40 -20.66 9.33 -5.93
N PRO A 41 -20.41 8.02 -5.73
CA PRO A 41 -19.40 7.58 -4.77
C PRO A 41 -18.06 8.27 -5.04
N VAL A 42 -17.34 8.62 -3.96
CA VAL A 42 -16.01 9.23 -4.00
C VAL A 42 -15.09 8.31 -4.79
N LYS A 43 -14.47 8.81 -5.85
CA LYS A 43 -13.54 8.04 -6.65
C LYS A 43 -12.18 8.04 -5.96
N VAL A 44 -11.72 6.86 -5.57
CA VAL A 44 -10.45 6.68 -4.88
C VAL A 44 -9.53 5.84 -5.74
N ILE A 45 -8.30 6.31 -5.96
CA ILE A 45 -7.23 5.51 -6.56
C ILE A 45 -6.28 5.10 -5.44
N THR A 46 -5.98 3.81 -5.36
CA THR A 46 -5.02 3.22 -4.42
C THR A 46 -3.88 2.60 -5.21
N THR A 47 -2.67 2.54 -4.66
CA THR A 47 -1.52 1.91 -5.35
C THR A 47 -1.57 0.39 -5.21
N ILE A 48 -1.36 -0.10 -3.99
CA ILE A 48 -1.26 -1.53 -3.64
C ILE A 48 -2.54 -2.09 -3.01
N TYR A 49 -2.61 -3.42 -2.89
CA TYR A 49 -3.78 -4.14 -2.37
C TYR A 49 -4.14 -3.82 -0.91
N PRO A 50 -3.21 -3.68 0.06
CA PRO A 50 -3.58 -3.36 1.45
C PRO A 50 -4.33 -2.03 1.54
N LEU A 51 -3.88 -1.02 0.80
CA LEU A 51 -4.54 0.29 0.71
C LEU A 51 -5.92 0.19 0.07
N THR A 52 -6.04 -0.64 -0.97
CA THR A 52 -7.33 -0.93 -1.62
C THR A 52 -8.31 -1.53 -0.63
N TYR A 53 -7.89 -2.60 0.06
CA TYR A 53 -8.69 -3.28 1.06
C TYR A 53 -9.12 -2.34 2.19
N PHE A 54 -8.19 -1.59 2.81
CA PHE A 54 -8.53 -0.64 3.88
C PHE A 54 -9.50 0.44 3.39
N THR A 55 -9.25 1.02 2.21
CA THR A 55 -10.10 2.06 1.63
C THR A 55 -11.52 1.56 1.33
N GLU A 56 -11.66 0.37 0.74
CA GLU A 56 -12.97 -0.25 0.47
C GLU A 56 -13.72 -0.54 1.77
N ARG A 57 -13.03 -1.07 2.79
CA ARG A 57 -13.60 -1.39 4.09
C ARG A 57 -14.09 -0.15 4.84
N ILE A 58 -13.32 0.95 4.82
CA ILE A 58 -13.72 2.23 5.44
C ILE A 58 -14.84 2.88 4.61
N GLY A 59 -14.67 2.94 3.30
CA GLY A 59 -15.53 3.71 2.42
C GLY A 59 -16.89 3.09 2.10
N GLY A 60 -16.99 1.76 2.12
CA GLY A 60 -18.24 1.04 1.82
C GLY A 60 -18.84 1.43 0.48
N ASP A 61 -20.16 1.66 0.45
CA ASP A 61 -20.89 2.05 -0.76
C ASP A 61 -20.71 3.53 -1.15
N GLN A 62 -20.07 4.33 -0.30
CA GLN A 62 -19.82 5.76 -0.52
C GLN A 62 -18.53 6.01 -1.31
N VAL A 63 -17.72 4.99 -1.56
CA VAL A 63 -16.49 5.08 -2.35
C VAL A 63 -16.52 4.12 -3.53
N ARG A 64 -15.76 4.46 -4.57
CA ARG A 64 -15.40 3.56 -5.66
C ARG A 64 -13.88 3.54 -5.74
N VAL A 65 -13.29 2.42 -5.32
CA VAL A 65 -11.85 2.25 -5.30
C VAL A 65 -11.37 1.61 -6.60
N ILE A 66 -10.23 2.07 -7.12
CA ILE A 66 -9.51 1.45 -8.22
C ILE A 66 -8.07 1.25 -7.75
N GLN A 67 -7.65 -0.01 -7.66
CA GLN A 67 -6.26 -0.39 -7.42
C GLN A 67 -5.47 -0.18 -8.71
N MET A 68 -4.37 0.57 -8.63
CA MET A 68 -3.57 0.93 -9.79
C MET A 68 -2.61 -0.18 -10.20
N ILE A 69 -1.95 -0.83 -9.23
CA ILE A 69 -1.07 -1.98 -9.50
C ILE A 69 -1.94 -3.23 -9.51
N GLU A 70 -2.20 -3.79 -10.69
CA GLU A 70 -3.16 -4.89 -10.86
C GLU A 70 -2.71 -6.19 -10.16
N PRO A 71 -3.65 -7.09 -9.79
CA PRO A 71 -3.33 -8.42 -9.27
C PRO A 71 -2.33 -9.19 -10.15
N GLY A 72 -1.28 -9.73 -9.53
CA GLY A 72 -0.22 -10.49 -10.20
C GLY A 72 0.86 -9.64 -10.87
N VAL A 73 0.83 -8.31 -10.73
CA VAL A 73 1.90 -7.42 -11.20
C VAL A 73 2.88 -7.16 -10.07
N GLU A 74 4.18 -7.36 -10.33
CA GLU A 74 5.25 -7.00 -9.41
C GLU A 74 5.21 -5.49 -9.12
N SER A 75 5.15 -5.13 -7.85
CA SER A 75 4.73 -3.79 -7.44
C SER A 75 5.90 -2.84 -7.20
N HIS A 76 7.08 -3.37 -6.86
CA HIS A 76 8.33 -2.61 -6.73
C HIS A 76 8.79 -2.02 -8.08
N ASP A 77 8.49 -2.73 -9.18
CA ASP A 77 8.96 -2.37 -10.53
C ASP A 77 7.90 -1.57 -11.32
N PHE A 78 6.79 -1.23 -10.65
CA PHE A 78 5.68 -0.57 -11.31
C PHE A 78 6.08 0.83 -11.78
N GLU A 79 6.04 1.03 -13.10
CA GLU A 79 6.22 2.33 -13.73
C GLU A 79 4.88 2.93 -14.17
N PRO A 80 4.48 4.09 -13.60
CA PRO A 80 3.25 4.75 -14.02
C PRO A 80 3.27 5.21 -15.47
N THR A 81 2.12 5.08 -16.12
CA THR A 81 1.90 5.49 -17.51
C THR A 81 1.17 6.83 -17.61
N PRO A 82 1.13 7.48 -18.79
CA PRO A 82 0.27 8.64 -19.02
C PRO A 82 -1.22 8.36 -18.81
N SER A 83 -1.65 7.09 -18.82
CA SER A 83 -3.04 6.71 -18.49
C SER A 83 -3.30 6.83 -17.00
N ASP A 84 -2.33 6.52 -16.16
CA ASP A 84 -2.43 6.63 -14.70
C ASP A 84 -2.50 8.08 -14.24
N VAL A 85 -1.77 8.98 -14.94
CA VAL A 85 -1.92 10.43 -14.74
C VAL A 85 -3.36 10.88 -14.97
N ARG A 86 -4.03 10.36 -16.01
CA ARG A 86 -5.43 10.69 -16.28
C ARG A 86 -6.37 10.06 -15.27
N LEU A 87 -6.09 8.83 -14.86
CA LEU A 87 -6.86 8.12 -13.83
C LEU A 87 -6.88 8.91 -12.52
N ILE A 88 -5.72 9.38 -12.06
CA ILE A 88 -5.60 10.24 -10.87
C ILE A 88 -6.21 11.63 -11.12
N GLY A 89 -6.11 12.16 -12.34
CA GLY A 89 -6.72 13.44 -12.72
C GLY A 89 -8.26 13.44 -12.61
N ASP A 90 -8.90 12.28 -12.74
CA ASP A 90 -10.34 12.08 -12.65
C ASP A 90 -10.82 11.64 -11.25
N ALA A 91 -9.90 11.48 -10.29
CA ALA A 91 -10.16 10.99 -8.94
C ALA A 91 -10.41 12.11 -7.92
N ASP A 92 -11.07 11.77 -6.82
CA ASP A 92 -11.27 12.66 -5.68
C ASP A 92 -10.18 12.44 -4.62
N VAL A 93 -9.74 11.20 -4.45
CA VAL A 93 -8.70 10.80 -3.48
C VAL A 93 -7.67 9.91 -4.17
N PHE A 94 -6.38 10.14 -3.89
CA PHE A 94 -5.27 9.26 -4.27
C PHE A 94 -4.52 8.82 -3.02
N VAL A 95 -4.48 7.52 -2.77
CA VAL A 95 -3.84 6.90 -1.60
C VAL A 95 -2.63 6.09 -2.07
N TYR A 96 -1.45 6.38 -1.53
CA TYR A 96 -0.22 5.61 -1.74
C TYR A 96 0.40 5.24 -0.40
N ASN A 97 1.35 4.29 -0.38
CA ASN A 97 1.93 3.78 0.85
C ASN A 97 2.90 4.79 1.46
N HIS A 98 4.08 4.93 0.86
CA HIS A 98 5.14 5.84 1.29
C HIS A 98 6.04 6.15 0.09
N GLU A 99 6.75 7.28 0.10
CA GLU A 99 7.70 7.59 -0.99
C GLU A 99 8.92 6.64 -1.07
N ALA A 100 9.12 5.81 -0.04
CA ALA A 100 10.12 4.75 0.00
C ALA A 100 9.70 3.50 -0.80
N PHE A 101 8.39 3.38 -1.10
CA PHE A 101 7.82 2.36 -1.98
C PHE A 101 7.48 2.98 -3.34
N GLU A 102 6.51 3.91 -3.37
CA GLU A 102 6.10 4.58 -4.60
C GLU A 102 6.77 5.96 -4.74
N SER A 103 8.08 5.99 -5.01
CA SER A 103 8.85 7.24 -5.17
C SER A 103 8.28 8.20 -6.23
N TRP A 104 7.53 7.66 -7.19
CA TRP A 104 6.83 8.39 -8.25
C TRP A 104 5.49 9.00 -7.83
N ALA A 105 4.85 8.56 -6.74
CA ALA A 105 3.46 8.86 -6.39
C ALA A 105 3.17 10.36 -6.30
N LEU A 106 4.01 11.11 -5.58
CA LEU A 106 3.83 12.56 -5.41
C LEU A 106 4.00 13.34 -6.71
N ASN A 107 4.93 12.93 -7.57
CA ASN A 107 5.12 13.59 -8.86
C ASN A 107 3.98 13.25 -9.83
N LEU A 108 3.51 12.01 -9.81
CA LEU A 108 2.35 11.57 -10.58
C LEU A 108 1.09 12.37 -10.21
N ALA A 109 0.82 12.54 -8.91
CA ALA A 109 -0.28 13.35 -8.42
C ALA A 109 -0.18 14.83 -8.85
N LYS A 110 1.03 15.41 -8.83
CA LYS A 110 1.26 16.78 -9.36
C LYS A 110 1.00 16.86 -10.86
N SER A 111 1.44 15.88 -11.63
CA SER A 111 1.25 15.81 -13.08
C SER A 111 -0.21 15.65 -13.49
N ALA A 112 -1.05 15.05 -12.63
CA ALA A 112 -2.49 14.94 -12.85
C ALA A 112 -3.19 16.30 -12.90
N ASN A 113 -2.58 17.37 -12.36
CA ASN A 113 -3.08 18.75 -12.38
C ASN A 113 -4.53 18.88 -11.89
N ASN A 114 -4.91 18.06 -10.92
CA ASN A 114 -6.22 18.11 -10.25
C ASN A 114 -6.08 18.84 -8.91
N SER A 115 -6.50 20.12 -8.88
CA SER A 115 -6.40 20.95 -7.67
C SER A 115 -7.35 20.55 -6.54
N GLY A 116 -8.33 19.68 -6.83
CA GLY A 116 -9.26 19.13 -5.84
C GLY A 116 -8.87 17.75 -5.33
N LEU A 117 -7.77 17.17 -5.83
CA LEU A 117 -7.34 15.83 -5.42
C LEU A 117 -6.84 15.84 -3.98
N GLN A 118 -7.46 15.03 -3.13
CA GLN A 118 -6.92 14.72 -1.82
C GLN A 118 -5.85 13.63 -1.96
N VAL A 119 -4.59 13.99 -1.75
CA VAL A 119 -3.48 13.03 -1.73
C VAL A 119 -3.25 12.54 -0.30
N VAL A 120 -3.15 11.23 -0.11
CA VAL A 120 -2.98 10.57 1.18
C VAL A 120 -1.76 9.66 1.11
N GLN A 121 -0.74 9.97 1.91
CA GLN A 121 0.30 8.99 2.26
C GLN A 121 -0.22 8.18 3.45
N ALA A 122 -0.34 6.87 3.29
CA ALA A 122 -0.96 6.02 4.30
C ALA A 122 0.03 5.59 5.38
N ALA A 123 1.25 5.24 5.01
CA ALA A 123 2.27 4.78 5.96
C ALA A 123 3.11 5.94 6.51
N GLU A 124 3.54 5.75 7.75
CA GLU A 124 4.58 6.53 8.41
C GLU A 124 5.70 5.57 8.75
N ILE A 125 6.87 5.76 8.13
CA ILE A 125 8.06 4.97 8.45
C ILE A 125 8.90 5.82 9.39
N GLN A 126 9.09 5.33 10.61
CA GLN A 126 10.03 5.95 11.53
C GLN A 126 11.42 5.47 11.17
N MET A 127 12.36 6.39 10.93
CA MET A 127 13.78 6.04 11.01
C MET A 127 14.04 5.60 12.46
N ILE A 128 14.26 4.31 12.66
CA ILE A 128 14.90 3.85 13.88
C ILE A 128 16.35 4.32 13.77
N LEU A 129 16.66 5.47 14.35
CA LEU A 129 18.04 5.79 14.67
C LEU A 129 18.48 4.74 15.68
N GLU A 130 19.29 3.76 15.27
CA GLU A 130 19.91 2.85 16.21
C GLU A 130 20.73 3.68 17.23
N GLU A 131 20.20 3.87 18.44
CA GLU A 131 21.00 4.30 19.59
C GLU A 131 21.89 3.12 19.99
N GLY A 132 23.00 2.91 19.26
CA GLY A 132 23.96 1.90 19.70
C GLY A 132 24.86 1.26 18.64
N GLN A 133 25.34 2.00 17.65
CA GLN A 133 26.56 1.58 16.94
C GLN A 133 27.66 2.63 17.05
N ILE A 134 28.76 2.12 17.58
CA ILE A 134 30.08 2.68 17.92
C ILE A 134 30.51 3.83 17.00
N GLU A 135 30.94 4.92 17.64
CA GLU A 135 31.73 6.00 17.03
C GLU A 135 32.90 5.40 16.24
N HIS A 136 32.80 5.36 14.91
CA HIS A 136 33.99 5.28 14.07
C HIS A 136 34.57 6.69 13.96
N ASP A 137 35.66 6.84 14.71
CA ASP A 137 36.50 8.02 14.87
C ASP A 137 36.67 8.79 13.55
N GLY A 138 36.39 10.09 13.63
CA GLY A 138 36.45 11.00 12.50
C GLY A 138 37.88 11.14 11.99
N HIS A 139 38.12 10.69 10.77
CA HIS A 139 39.23 11.23 9.99
C HIS A 139 38.77 12.52 9.31
N GLU A 140 38.97 13.62 10.03
CA GLU A 140 39.12 14.97 9.47
C GLU A 140 40.15 14.91 8.33
N LEU A 141 39.68 15.01 7.08
CA LEU A 141 40.53 15.42 5.98
C LEU A 141 40.30 16.91 5.77
N GLU A 142 41.13 17.69 6.47
CA GLU A 142 41.39 19.08 6.11
C GLU A 142 41.85 19.13 4.65
N GLU A 143 41.12 19.87 3.82
CA GLU A 143 41.63 20.34 2.55
C GLU A 143 42.75 21.34 2.82
N ASP A 144 44.00 20.92 2.62
CA ASP A 144 45.08 21.87 2.38
C ASP A 144 45.98 21.42 1.24
N HIS A 145 46.31 22.39 0.41
CA HIS A 145 46.86 22.22 -0.92
C HIS A 145 48.35 21.83 -0.94
N ALA A 146 48.70 21.18 -2.07
CA ALA A 146 50.01 21.15 -2.75
C ALA A 146 51.01 20.04 -2.36
N ASN A 147 51.28 19.15 -3.32
CA ASN A 147 52.61 19.13 -3.95
C ASN A 147 52.63 18.31 -5.25
N GLU A 148 53.21 18.90 -6.30
CA GLU A 148 53.75 18.16 -7.44
C GLU A 148 55.13 17.57 -7.06
N GLU A 149 55.35 16.35 -7.56
CA GLU A 149 56.63 15.64 -7.78
C GLU A 149 57.44 15.16 -6.55
N HIS A 150 57.52 13.84 -6.37
CA HIS A 150 58.74 13.06 -6.70
C HIS A 150 58.62 11.55 -6.42
N GLU A 151 59.19 10.77 -7.36
CA GLU A 151 59.57 9.35 -7.28
C GLU A 151 60.38 8.97 -6.02
N SER A 152 60.13 7.76 -5.50
CA SER A 152 61.15 6.71 -5.28
C SER A 152 60.50 5.48 -4.63
N GLY A 153 60.91 4.29 -5.08
CA GLY A 153 60.36 3.02 -4.64
C GLY A 153 60.85 2.54 -3.27
N HIS A 154 60.11 1.57 -2.70
CA HIS A 154 60.58 0.20 -2.47
C HIS A 154 59.46 -0.61 -1.77
N ASP A 155 59.09 -1.71 -2.43
CA ASP A 155 58.81 -3.05 -1.90
C ASP A 155 58.79 -3.22 -0.37
N GLN A 156 57.68 -3.72 0.20
CA GLN A 156 57.58 -4.96 1.03
C GLN A 156 56.12 -5.27 1.41
N HIS A 157 55.80 -6.56 1.32
CA HIS A 157 54.57 -7.24 1.71
C HIS A 157 54.13 -7.01 3.17
N ILE A 158 52.82 -7.06 3.43
CA ILE A 158 52.16 -7.94 4.43
C ILE A 158 50.64 -7.87 4.18
N ASP A 159 50.03 -9.05 4.10
CA ASP A 159 48.59 -9.30 4.14
C ASP A 159 48.01 -8.81 5.47
N ASP A 160 46.83 -8.19 5.44
CA ASP A 160 45.79 -8.45 6.45
C ASP A 160 44.43 -7.99 5.89
N GLU A 161 43.55 -8.97 5.84
CA GLU A 161 42.16 -8.95 5.39
C GLU A 161 41.30 -8.13 6.36
N HIS A 162 40.65 -7.09 5.87
CA HIS A 162 39.39 -6.56 6.41
C HIS A 162 38.64 -5.87 5.27
N GLU A 163 38.05 -6.68 4.38
CA GLU A 163 36.91 -6.23 3.57
C GLU A 163 35.70 -6.25 4.50
N GLU A 164 35.37 -5.09 5.07
CA GLU A 164 34.02 -4.83 5.58
C GLU A 164 33.10 -4.68 4.37
N ASP A 165 32.65 -5.82 3.84
CA ASP A 165 31.55 -5.88 2.88
C ASP A 165 30.24 -5.56 3.60
N VAL A 166 29.99 -4.27 3.83
CA VAL A 166 28.63 -3.77 4.03
C VAL A 166 28.10 -3.47 2.63
N ASP A 167 27.51 -4.49 2.01
CA ASP A 167 26.77 -4.37 0.75
C ASP A 167 25.47 -3.60 1.01
N GLU A 168 25.56 -2.27 0.99
CA GLU A 168 24.39 -1.40 0.99
C GLU A 168 23.71 -1.46 -0.38
N GLY A 169 22.70 -2.32 -0.48
CA GLY A 169 21.71 -2.31 -1.56
C GLY A 169 20.94 -0.98 -1.57
N HIS A 170 21.50 0.01 -2.27
CA HIS A 170 20.87 1.31 -2.50
C HIS A 170 19.74 1.21 -3.54
N ASP A 171 18.48 1.20 -3.09
CA ASP A 171 17.38 1.94 -3.75
C ASP A 171 16.06 2.00 -2.95
N HIS A 172 16.16 2.13 -1.63
CA HIS A 172 15.11 2.80 -0.85
C HIS A 172 15.69 4.13 -0.41
N LYS A 173 14.96 5.24 -0.60
CA LYS A 173 15.37 6.51 0.00
C LYS A 173 15.65 6.25 1.49
N ASP A 174 16.91 6.41 1.87
CA ASP A 174 17.43 6.28 3.22
C ASP A 174 17.32 4.89 3.88
N GLY A 175 17.23 3.79 3.11
CA GLY A 175 17.23 2.42 3.67
C GLY A 175 15.96 2.05 4.46
N LEU A 176 14.87 2.78 4.24
CA LEU A 176 13.59 2.57 4.92
C LEU A 176 12.83 1.36 4.39
N ASP A 177 12.43 0.44 5.27
CA ASP A 177 11.54 -0.67 4.95
C ASP A 177 10.10 -0.16 4.72
N PRO A 178 9.53 -0.33 3.50
CA PRO A 178 8.19 0.17 3.20
C PRO A 178 7.03 -0.76 3.62
N HIS A 179 7.30 -2.00 4.06
CA HIS A 179 6.29 -3.06 4.23
C HIS A 179 5.49 -2.98 5.56
N VAL A 180 5.21 -1.74 5.99
CA VAL A 180 4.56 -1.35 7.25
C VAL A 180 3.23 -2.06 7.50
N TRP A 181 2.46 -2.36 6.45
CA TRP A 181 1.13 -2.97 6.59
C TRP A 181 1.15 -4.40 7.15
N LEU A 182 2.30 -5.07 7.15
CA LEU A 182 2.45 -6.41 7.73
C LEU A 182 2.57 -6.39 9.27
N ASN A 183 2.91 -5.24 9.85
CA ASN A 183 2.72 -4.97 11.27
C ASN A 183 1.30 -4.44 11.50
N LEU A 184 0.45 -5.25 12.12
CA LEU A 184 -0.96 -4.91 12.30
C LEU A 184 -1.18 -3.76 13.28
N GLU A 185 -0.21 -3.44 14.15
CA GLU A 185 -0.25 -2.25 15.00
C GLU A 185 -0.05 -0.98 14.16
N GLU A 186 0.92 -1.00 13.25
CA GLU A 186 1.20 0.12 12.34
C GLU A 186 0.12 0.27 11.26
N ALA A 187 -0.47 -0.84 10.79
CA ALA A 187 -1.60 -0.84 9.86
C ALA A 187 -2.81 -0.06 10.43
N LEU A 188 -3.00 0.00 11.75
CA LEU A 188 -4.04 0.85 12.35
C LEU A 188 -3.80 2.34 12.07
N GLY A 189 -2.53 2.77 12.06
CA GLY A 189 -2.13 4.12 11.65
C GLY A 189 -2.53 4.42 10.21
N MET A 190 -2.30 3.47 9.31
CA MET A 190 -2.69 3.57 7.90
C MET A 190 -4.22 3.70 7.74
N VAL A 191 -5.00 2.89 8.47
CA VAL A 191 -6.47 2.98 8.50
C VAL A 191 -6.95 4.37 8.92
N ASN A 192 -6.32 4.96 9.95
CA ASN A 192 -6.66 6.30 10.41
C ASN A 192 -6.31 7.39 9.37
N ARG A 193 -5.14 7.29 8.72
CA ARG A 193 -4.73 8.22 7.64
C ARG A 193 -5.70 8.17 6.46
N ILE A 194 -6.14 6.97 6.08
CA ILE A 194 -7.15 6.81 5.01
C ILE A 194 -8.51 7.38 5.44
N LEU A 195 -8.95 7.13 6.68
CA LEU A 195 -10.18 7.70 7.23
C LEU A 195 -10.17 9.23 7.19
N GLU A 196 -9.07 9.86 7.60
CA GLU A 196 -8.88 11.31 7.53
C GLU A 196 -9.00 11.83 6.09
N GLY A 197 -8.36 11.16 5.14
CA GLY A 197 -8.41 11.49 3.72
C GLY A 197 -9.83 11.39 3.14
N LEU A 198 -10.53 10.27 3.39
CA LEU A 198 -11.90 10.06 2.92
C LEU A 198 -12.88 11.06 3.54
N THR A 199 -12.74 11.33 4.84
CA THR A 199 -13.57 12.31 5.56
C THR A 199 -13.36 13.73 5.06
N SER A 200 -12.12 14.09 4.72
CA SER A 200 -11.80 15.40 4.14
C SER A 200 -12.41 15.57 2.74
N ALA A 201 -12.39 14.50 1.93
CA ALA A 201 -12.96 14.52 0.59
C ALA A 201 -14.49 14.49 0.58
N ASN A 202 -15.13 13.79 1.53
CA ASN A 202 -16.59 13.71 1.64
C ASN A 202 -17.07 13.80 3.11
N PRO A 203 -17.18 15.03 3.65
CA PRO A 203 -17.63 15.26 5.02
C PRO A 203 -19.05 14.78 5.31
N GLU A 204 -19.92 14.68 4.29
CA GLU A 204 -21.29 14.20 4.47
C GLU A 204 -21.35 12.70 4.86
N SER A 205 -20.32 11.94 4.50
CA SER A 205 -20.20 10.50 4.80
C SER A 205 -19.30 10.19 6.00
N ALA A 206 -18.78 11.21 6.69
CA ALA A 206 -17.82 11.07 7.80
C ALA A 206 -18.27 10.06 8.86
N ASP A 207 -19.50 10.17 9.36
CA ASP A 207 -20.04 9.26 10.37
C ASP A 207 -20.06 7.80 9.91
N SER A 208 -20.26 7.55 8.61
CA SER A 208 -20.22 6.20 8.05
C SER A 208 -18.79 5.68 7.96
N PHE A 209 -17.87 6.50 7.47
CA PHE A 209 -16.46 6.15 7.40
C PHE A 209 -15.89 5.83 8.78
N THR A 210 -16.19 6.65 9.80
CA THR A 210 -15.74 6.41 11.18
C THR A 210 -16.25 5.07 11.72
N ARG A 211 -17.56 4.78 11.58
CA ARG A 211 -18.10 3.48 12.04
C ARG A 211 -17.47 2.29 11.32
N ASN A 212 -17.25 2.41 10.02
CA ASN A 212 -16.63 1.35 9.22
C ASN A 212 -15.16 1.14 9.59
N ALA A 213 -14.42 2.22 9.83
CA ALA A 213 -13.04 2.18 10.31
C ALA A 213 -12.95 1.52 11.69
N GLU A 214 -13.85 1.85 12.62
CA GLU A 214 -13.91 1.20 13.95
C GLU A 214 -14.12 -0.32 13.85
N LEU A 215 -14.98 -0.77 12.92
CA LEU A 215 -15.18 -2.20 12.66
C LEU A 215 -13.90 -2.86 12.11
N LEU A 216 -13.27 -2.23 11.11
CA LEU A 216 -12.01 -2.73 10.54
C LEU A 216 -10.89 -2.79 11.58
N ILE A 217 -10.73 -1.75 12.41
CA ILE A 217 -9.73 -1.70 13.49
C ILE A 217 -9.96 -2.87 14.46
N GLY A 218 -11.21 -3.14 14.85
CA GLY A 218 -11.53 -4.27 15.73
C GLY A 218 -11.15 -5.63 15.12
N GLU A 219 -11.36 -5.81 13.82
CA GLU A 219 -10.95 -7.03 13.10
C GLU A 219 -9.42 -7.17 13.00
N LEU A 220 -8.70 -6.08 12.72
CA LEU A 220 -7.24 -6.10 12.66
C LEU A 220 -6.61 -6.37 14.03
N GLN A 221 -7.15 -5.79 15.11
CA GLN A 221 -6.72 -6.07 16.48
C GLN A 221 -7.00 -7.51 16.89
N GLN A 222 -8.13 -8.07 16.46
CA GLN A 222 -8.43 -9.49 16.68
C GLN A 222 -7.43 -10.38 15.93
N LEU A 223 -7.17 -10.10 14.66
CA LEU A 223 -6.19 -10.83 13.86
C LEU A 223 -4.77 -10.75 14.48
N ASP A 224 -4.36 -9.58 14.92
CA ASP A 224 -3.08 -9.35 15.61
C ASP A 224 -2.95 -10.20 16.89
N SER A 225 -4.04 -10.30 17.66
CA SER A 225 -4.09 -11.16 18.84
C SER A 225 -4.04 -12.65 18.49
N GLU A 226 -4.72 -13.05 17.40
CA GLU A 226 -4.69 -14.41 16.86
C GLU A 226 -3.26 -14.80 16.46
N LEU A 227 -2.58 -13.97 15.66
CA LEU A 227 -1.22 -14.21 15.18
C LEU A 227 -0.20 -14.18 16.33
N SER A 228 -0.31 -13.20 17.24
CA SER A 228 0.54 -13.13 18.44
C SER A 228 0.46 -14.42 19.25
N ALA A 229 -0.75 -14.94 19.49
CA ALA A 229 -0.93 -16.18 20.24
C ALA A 229 -0.39 -17.42 19.51
N GLN A 230 -0.46 -17.45 18.17
CA GLN A 230 0.08 -18.54 17.36
C GLN A 230 1.61 -18.59 17.35
N LEU A 231 2.27 -17.44 17.53
CA LEU A 231 3.72 -17.28 17.41
C LEU A 231 4.43 -17.07 18.75
N ASP A 232 3.70 -17.05 19.87
CA ASP A 232 4.23 -16.79 21.23
C ASP A 232 5.23 -17.87 21.72
N HIS A 233 5.13 -19.09 21.19
CA HIS A 233 5.93 -20.24 21.61
C HIS A 233 6.46 -21.02 20.41
N CYS A 234 7.60 -20.60 19.89
CA CYS A 234 8.27 -21.24 18.76
C CYS A 234 9.66 -21.76 19.14
N GLU A 235 10.07 -22.89 18.57
CA GLU A 235 11.40 -23.45 18.79
C GLU A 235 12.50 -22.64 18.08
N ARG A 236 12.13 -21.92 17.01
CA ARG A 236 13.02 -21.04 16.25
C ARG A 236 12.52 -19.60 16.27
N SER A 237 13.45 -18.68 16.02
CA SER A 237 13.19 -17.24 15.90
C SER A 237 13.69 -16.66 14.58
N THR A 238 14.10 -17.48 13.61
CA THR A 238 14.66 -16.99 12.33
C THR A 238 13.98 -17.68 11.16
N ILE A 239 13.56 -16.90 10.16
CA ILE A 239 13.06 -17.38 8.87
C ILE A 239 14.00 -16.96 7.73
N VAL A 240 13.97 -17.69 6.61
CA VAL A 240 14.62 -17.29 5.36
C VAL A 240 13.53 -16.88 4.38
N VAL A 241 13.65 -15.72 3.74
CA VAL A 241 12.64 -15.14 2.85
C VAL A 241 13.23 -14.82 1.48
N SER A 242 12.37 -14.71 0.47
CA SER A 242 12.79 -14.41 -0.91
C SER A 242 13.37 -13.00 -0.99
N HIS A 243 12.65 -11.99 -0.50
CA HIS A 243 13.17 -10.65 -0.25
C HIS A 243 12.77 -10.18 1.16
N LEU A 244 13.42 -9.13 1.67
CA LEU A 244 13.33 -8.65 3.05
C LEU A 244 12.02 -7.91 3.39
N ALA A 245 10.87 -8.36 2.88
CA ALA A 245 9.56 -7.72 3.07
C ALA A 245 8.99 -7.78 4.50
N PHE A 246 9.54 -8.62 5.37
CA PHE A 246 8.85 -9.01 6.61
C PHE A 246 9.41 -8.35 7.86
N GLY A 247 10.19 -7.26 7.73
CA GLY A 247 10.89 -6.62 8.86
C GLY A 247 9.95 -6.11 9.93
N HIS A 248 8.95 -5.32 9.54
CA HIS A 248 7.89 -4.83 10.43
C HIS A 248 7.09 -5.99 11.07
N MET A 249 6.84 -7.07 10.32
CA MET A 249 6.17 -8.25 10.85
C MET A 249 7.04 -8.99 11.89
N ALA A 250 8.33 -9.07 11.62
CA ALA A 250 9.34 -9.68 12.47
C ALA A 250 9.45 -8.94 13.80
N GLU A 251 9.46 -7.60 13.76
CA GLU A 251 9.41 -6.75 14.96
C GLU A 251 8.13 -7.01 15.77
N ARG A 252 6.96 -7.07 15.12
CA ARG A 252 5.67 -7.26 15.80
C ARG A 252 5.55 -8.61 16.51
N TYR A 253 6.04 -9.69 15.90
CA TYR A 253 5.83 -11.06 16.36
C TYR A 253 7.10 -11.76 16.88
N GLY A 254 8.23 -11.07 16.98
CA GLY A 254 9.42 -11.55 17.70
C GLY A 254 10.25 -12.59 16.94
N PHE A 255 10.41 -12.43 15.63
CA PHE A 255 11.33 -13.24 14.83
C PHE A 255 12.34 -12.37 14.07
N GLU A 256 13.29 -13.00 13.40
CA GLU A 256 14.31 -12.42 12.54
C GLU A 256 14.14 -12.97 11.11
N GLN A 257 14.51 -12.17 10.11
CA GLN A 257 14.50 -12.60 8.71
C GLN A 257 15.92 -12.62 8.13
N LEU A 258 16.18 -13.61 7.28
CA LEU A 258 17.34 -13.68 6.39
C LEU A 258 16.84 -13.62 4.95
N GLY A 259 17.23 -12.61 4.19
CA GLY A 259 16.80 -12.42 2.80
C GLY A 259 17.73 -13.11 1.81
N LEU A 260 17.14 -13.69 0.76
CA LEU A 260 17.86 -14.09 -0.46
C LEU A 260 18.04 -12.92 -1.44
N ALA A 261 17.26 -11.86 -1.27
CA ALA A 261 17.36 -10.57 -1.93
C ALA A 261 17.18 -9.46 -0.88
N GLY A 262 17.45 -8.21 -1.29
CA GLY A 262 17.27 -7.02 -0.45
C GLY A 262 15.80 -6.70 -0.15
N LEU A 263 15.51 -5.42 0.11
CA LEU A 263 14.14 -4.94 0.37
C LEU A 263 13.25 -4.90 -0.89
N SER A 264 13.83 -5.04 -2.09
CA SER A 264 13.12 -5.28 -3.35
C SER A 264 13.62 -6.58 -3.99
N PRO A 265 12.72 -7.40 -4.59
CA PRO A 265 13.07 -8.70 -5.15
C PRO A 265 13.91 -8.63 -6.43
N GLU A 266 13.97 -7.49 -7.12
CA GLU A 266 14.82 -7.34 -8.32
C GLU A 266 16.32 -7.30 -7.99
N PHE A 267 16.67 -6.87 -6.77
CA PHE A 267 18.05 -6.81 -6.32
C PHE A 267 18.46 -8.16 -5.74
N GLU A 268 18.72 -9.12 -6.64
CA GLU A 268 19.28 -10.43 -6.28
C GLU A 268 20.61 -10.26 -5.54
N SER A 269 20.73 -10.93 -4.39
CA SER A 269 21.96 -10.94 -3.62
C SER A 269 23.12 -11.55 -4.40
N GLY A 270 24.32 -10.99 -4.20
CA GLY A 270 25.54 -11.52 -4.81
C GLY A 270 25.86 -12.96 -4.37
N PRO A 271 26.67 -13.72 -5.14
CA PRO A 271 26.98 -15.12 -4.83
C PRO A 271 27.57 -15.34 -3.42
N ALA A 272 28.35 -14.38 -2.91
CA ALA A 272 28.94 -14.44 -1.57
C ALA A 272 27.86 -14.36 -0.47
N GLN A 273 26.87 -13.47 -0.64
CA GLN A 273 25.75 -13.34 0.28
C GLN A 273 24.87 -14.60 0.26
N ILE A 274 24.59 -15.17 -0.92
CA ILE A 274 23.86 -16.44 -1.02
C ILE A 274 24.61 -17.58 -0.33
N ALA A 275 25.93 -17.66 -0.49
CA ALA A 275 26.74 -18.65 0.22
C ALA A 275 26.65 -18.47 1.75
N SER A 276 26.71 -17.21 2.23
CA SER A 276 26.54 -16.88 3.65
C SER A 276 25.16 -17.30 4.18
N VAL A 277 24.09 -17.07 3.42
CA VAL A 277 22.73 -17.51 3.79
C VAL A 277 22.63 -19.05 3.83
N ILE A 278 23.22 -19.75 2.86
CA ILE A 278 23.28 -21.23 2.86
C ILE A 278 24.01 -21.75 4.10
N ASP A 279 25.16 -21.17 4.45
CA ASP A 279 25.91 -21.53 5.65
C ASP A 279 25.07 -21.32 6.90
N ARG A 280 24.36 -20.18 6.99
CA ARG A 280 23.47 -19.86 8.10
C ARG A 280 22.27 -20.81 8.20
N ILE A 281 21.67 -21.21 7.07
CA ILE A 281 20.60 -22.23 7.01
C ILE A 281 21.10 -23.55 7.61
N ASN A 282 22.30 -23.98 7.23
CA ASN A 282 22.90 -25.22 7.70
C ASN A 282 23.28 -25.15 9.20
N GLU A 283 23.87 -24.03 9.64
CA GLU A 283 24.25 -23.78 11.03
C GLU A 283 23.05 -23.79 11.97
N LEU A 284 21.99 -23.05 11.61
CA LEU A 284 20.77 -22.91 12.40
C LEU A 284 19.81 -24.11 12.21
N GLY A 285 20.10 -25.00 11.26
CA GLY A 285 19.27 -26.15 10.92
C GLY A 285 17.87 -25.76 10.44
N ILE A 286 17.76 -24.65 9.71
CA ILE A 286 16.50 -24.13 9.15
C ILE A 286 15.91 -25.19 8.20
N LYS A 287 14.59 -25.37 8.26
CA LYS A 287 13.87 -26.40 7.49
C LYS A 287 12.98 -25.85 6.39
N HIS A 288 12.72 -24.54 6.42
CA HIS A 288 11.78 -23.92 5.53
C HIS A 288 12.38 -22.63 4.95
N ILE A 289 12.28 -22.47 3.64
CA ILE A 289 12.58 -21.23 2.92
C ILE A 289 11.24 -20.65 2.48
N MET A 290 11.00 -19.41 2.85
CA MET A 290 9.74 -18.71 2.62
C MET A 290 9.77 -18.05 1.24
N GLN A 291 8.84 -18.47 0.39
CA GLN A 291 8.73 -17.99 -0.98
C GLN A 291 7.46 -17.18 -1.20
N GLU A 292 7.58 -16.10 -1.95
CA GLU A 292 6.43 -15.30 -2.33
C GLU A 292 5.76 -15.85 -3.60
N PRO A 293 4.46 -15.56 -3.79
CA PRO A 293 3.69 -16.20 -4.86
C PRO A 293 3.85 -15.56 -6.25
N ILE A 294 4.41 -14.35 -6.36
CA ILE A 294 4.44 -13.57 -7.61
C ILE A 294 5.87 -13.44 -8.17
N VAL A 295 6.87 -13.36 -7.30
CA VAL A 295 8.29 -13.30 -7.69
C VAL A 295 8.81 -14.64 -8.20
N SER A 296 9.89 -14.60 -8.99
CA SER A 296 10.56 -15.79 -9.50
C SER A 296 11.07 -16.70 -8.37
N ASP A 297 10.77 -17.99 -8.47
CA ASP A 297 11.14 -19.04 -7.50
C ASP A 297 12.60 -19.51 -7.59
N ARG A 298 13.29 -19.26 -8.71
CA ARG A 298 14.59 -19.85 -9.05
C ARG A 298 15.65 -19.79 -7.95
N LEU A 299 15.78 -18.67 -7.27
CA LEU A 299 16.79 -18.50 -6.22
C LEU A 299 16.43 -19.33 -4.98
N ALA A 300 15.17 -19.25 -4.53
CA ALA A 300 14.66 -20.07 -3.43
C ALA A 300 14.74 -21.57 -3.75
N GLU A 301 14.41 -21.99 -4.98
CA GLU A 301 14.56 -23.37 -5.45
C GLU A 301 16.01 -23.83 -5.41
N THR A 302 16.95 -22.99 -5.84
CA THR A 302 18.39 -23.31 -5.82
C THR A 302 18.88 -23.52 -4.39
N VAL A 303 18.53 -22.61 -3.48
CA VAL A 303 18.91 -22.72 -2.06
C VAL A 303 18.24 -23.91 -1.40
N SER A 304 16.98 -24.22 -1.74
CA SER A 304 16.27 -25.42 -1.30
C SER A 304 16.98 -26.70 -1.74
N LEU A 305 17.43 -26.78 -2.98
CA LEU A 305 18.16 -27.95 -3.51
C LEU A 305 19.51 -28.15 -2.81
N GLU A 306 20.23 -27.08 -2.49
CA GLU A 306 21.55 -27.15 -1.83
C GLU A 306 21.46 -27.47 -0.33
N THR A 307 20.43 -26.96 0.35
CA THR A 307 20.25 -27.10 1.81
C THR A 307 19.36 -28.27 2.20
N GLY A 308 18.50 -28.73 1.29
CA GLY A 308 17.42 -29.68 1.56
C GLY A 308 16.27 -29.11 2.39
N ALA A 309 16.16 -27.78 2.53
CA ALA A 309 15.02 -27.12 3.16
C ALA A 309 13.80 -27.11 2.22
N ASP A 310 12.61 -27.26 2.77
CA ASP A 310 11.35 -27.23 2.02
C ASP A 310 10.91 -25.79 1.71
N LEU A 311 10.22 -25.58 0.60
CA LEU A 311 9.63 -24.28 0.26
C LEU A 311 8.25 -24.13 0.91
N VAL A 312 8.02 -23.00 1.56
CA VAL A 312 6.73 -22.63 2.17
C VAL A 312 6.33 -21.26 1.66
N GLN A 313 5.06 -21.05 1.32
CA GLN A 313 4.63 -19.72 0.85
C GLN A 313 4.50 -18.72 2.01
N LEU A 314 5.02 -17.51 1.82
CA LEU A 314 4.78 -16.35 2.67
C LEU A 314 4.51 -15.14 1.79
N HIS A 315 3.41 -14.45 2.04
CA HIS A 315 2.84 -13.49 1.12
C HIS A 315 3.09 -12.04 1.61
N PRO A 316 3.71 -11.13 0.85
CA PRO A 316 3.98 -9.75 1.28
C PRO A 316 2.73 -8.86 1.20
N ILE A 317 1.71 -9.29 0.47
CA ILE A 317 0.35 -8.70 0.37
C ILE A 317 0.30 -7.41 -0.44
N GLU A 318 1.40 -7.04 -1.10
CA GLU A 318 1.47 -5.90 -2.02
C GLU A 318 0.38 -5.95 -3.10
N VAL A 319 0.21 -7.12 -3.72
CA VAL A 319 -0.88 -7.39 -4.66
C VAL A 319 -1.40 -8.81 -4.42
N ARG A 320 -2.67 -9.07 -4.77
CA ARG A 320 -3.18 -10.44 -4.80
C ARG A 320 -2.72 -11.15 -6.06
N THR A 321 -2.56 -12.46 -5.99
CA THR A 321 -2.52 -13.31 -7.19
C THR A 321 -3.88 -13.33 -7.90
N PRO A 322 -3.93 -13.62 -9.21
CA PRO A 322 -5.20 -13.83 -9.91
C PRO A 322 -6.08 -14.91 -9.27
N GLN A 323 -5.47 -15.97 -8.75
CA GLN A 323 -6.18 -17.05 -8.06
C GLN A 323 -6.82 -16.56 -6.76
N GLU A 324 -6.13 -15.74 -5.96
CA GLU A 324 -6.69 -15.19 -4.73
C GLU A 324 -7.86 -14.24 -4.98
N VAL A 325 -7.83 -13.51 -6.10
CA VAL A 325 -8.97 -12.70 -6.57
C VAL A 325 -10.16 -13.59 -6.92
N GLU A 326 -9.94 -14.70 -7.63
CA GLU A 326 -11.01 -15.66 -7.98
C GLU A 326 -11.60 -16.36 -6.75
N GLU A 327 -10.76 -16.69 -5.77
CA GLU A 327 -11.17 -17.31 -4.50
C GLU A 327 -11.77 -16.29 -3.51
N ASN A 328 -11.75 -14.99 -3.86
CA ASN A 328 -12.19 -13.89 -3.01
C ASN A 328 -11.50 -13.88 -1.64
N LEU A 329 -10.20 -14.16 -1.64
CA LEU A 329 -9.36 -14.06 -0.45
C LEU A 329 -9.03 -12.60 -0.19
N ASP A 330 -9.21 -12.20 1.06
CA ASP A 330 -8.94 -10.85 1.49
C ASP A 330 -7.64 -10.73 2.30
N PHE A 331 -7.31 -9.51 2.71
CA PHE A 331 -6.14 -9.21 3.54
C PHE A 331 -6.08 -10.06 4.83
N ILE A 332 -7.23 -10.26 5.49
CA ILE A 332 -7.30 -11.03 6.74
C ILE A 332 -7.05 -12.52 6.45
N ASP A 333 -7.64 -13.05 5.38
CA ASP A 333 -7.43 -14.43 4.96
C ASP A 333 -5.96 -14.71 4.64
N ILE A 334 -5.31 -13.80 3.89
CA ILE A 334 -3.90 -13.93 3.51
C ILE A 334 -2.99 -13.79 4.74
N MET A 335 -3.26 -12.83 5.64
CA MET A 335 -2.51 -12.71 6.89
C MET A 335 -2.64 -13.94 7.80
N ARG A 336 -3.81 -14.59 7.84
CA ARG A 336 -3.96 -15.88 8.56
C ARG A 336 -3.13 -17.00 7.91
N ARG A 337 -3.07 -17.05 6.58
CA ARG A 337 -2.19 -18.00 5.87
C ARG A 337 -0.73 -17.73 6.19
N ASN A 338 -0.31 -16.46 6.26
CA ASN A 338 1.03 -16.09 6.71
C ASN A 338 1.30 -16.56 8.15
N GLY A 339 0.34 -16.41 9.06
CA GLY A 339 0.43 -16.94 10.43
C GLY A 339 0.72 -18.44 10.47
N GLU A 340 -0.02 -19.25 9.70
CA GLU A 340 0.21 -20.70 9.62
C GLU A 340 1.55 -21.06 8.96
N ALA A 341 1.97 -20.28 7.95
CA ALA A 341 3.27 -20.45 7.30
C ALA A 341 4.41 -20.18 8.31
N LEU A 342 4.32 -19.09 9.08
CA LEU A 342 5.28 -18.76 10.13
C LEU A 342 5.28 -19.81 11.23
N ARG A 343 4.11 -20.28 11.66
CA ARG A 343 3.97 -21.37 12.65
C ARG A 343 4.74 -22.62 12.22
N THR A 344 4.66 -22.95 10.92
CA THR A 344 5.39 -24.07 10.31
C THR A 344 6.89 -23.80 10.24
N ALA A 345 7.29 -22.61 9.79
CA ALA A 345 8.69 -22.24 9.61
C ALA A 345 9.46 -22.20 10.93
N LEU A 346 8.84 -21.56 11.94
CA LEU A 346 9.40 -21.30 13.26
C LEU A 346 9.23 -22.48 14.23
N LEU A 347 8.52 -23.55 13.82
CA LEU A 347 8.22 -24.73 14.65
C LEU A 347 7.52 -24.36 15.95
N CYS A 348 6.35 -23.75 15.85
CA CYS A 348 5.54 -23.41 17.03
C CYS A 348 4.55 -24.54 17.37
N ASP A 349 4.24 -24.67 18.66
CA ASP A 349 3.45 -25.77 19.24
C ASP A 349 1.92 -25.68 19.00
#